data_AF-A0A4Y9T0U6-F1
#
_entry.id   AF-A0A4Y9T0U6-F1
#
_cell.length_a   1.000
_cell.length_b   1.000
_cell.length_c   1.000
_cell.angle_alpha   90.00
_cell.angle_beta   90.00
_cell.angle_gamma   90.00
#
_symmetry.space_group_name_H-M   'P 1'
#
loop_
_entity.id
_entity.type
_entity.pdbx_description
1 polymer ?
#
loop_
_entity_poly.entity_id
_entity_poly.type
_entity_poly.pdbx_seq_one_letter_code
_entity_poly.pdbx_strand_id
1 'polypeptide(L)' 'MLDLRPNCECCDADIAPDSRDAFICTFECTFCRDCVEGELGGMCPNCGGELVRRPVRSPEMLLKYPARKERTAVKRKTT' A
#
# COMPACT_ATOMS: atom_id res chain seq x y z
N MET A 1 11.88 5.47 6.88
CA MET A 1 12.04 4.20 6.14
C MET A 1 10.64 3.76 5.77
N LEU A 2 10.41 3.21 4.57
CA LEU A 2 9.08 2.79 4.12
C LEU A 2 8.40 1.88 5.16
N ASP A 3 7.18 2.18 5.57
CA ASP A 3 6.53 1.46 6.67
C ASP A 3 6.09 0.04 6.29
N LEU A 4 5.88 -0.22 4.98
CA LEU A 4 5.30 -1.47 4.45
C LEU A 4 3.97 -1.81 5.14
N ARG A 5 2.92 -1.02 4.86
CA ARG A 5 1.60 -1.22 5.45
C ARG A 5 1.05 -2.62 5.13
N PRO A 6 0.37 -3.28 6.09
CA PRO A 6 0.03 -4.70 6.01
C PRO A 6 -1.27 -4.97 5.25
N ASN A 7 -1.97 -3.93 4.78
CA ASN A 7 -3.29 -4.08 4.16
C ASN A 7 -3.50 -3.08 3.02
N CYS A 8 -4.42 -3.42 2.13
CA CYS A 8 -4.98 -2.49 1.15
C CYS A 8 -5.91 -1.51 1.87
N GLU A 9 -5.65 -0.21 1.76
CA GLU A 9 -6.48 0.79 2.43
C GLU A 9 -7.91 0.86 1.87
N CYS A 10 -8.14 0.36 0.64
CA CYS A 10 -9.43 0.42 -0.05
C CYS A 10 -10.36 -0.75 0.33
N CYS A 11 -9.89 -1.99 0.19
CA CYS A 11 -10.69 -3.20 0.41
C CYS A 11 -10.32 -3.97 1.69
N ASP A 12 -9.33 -3.49 2.45
CA ASP A 12 -8.81 -4.16 3.64
C ASP A 12 -8.26 -5.58 3.40
N ALA A 13 -7.85 -5.92 2.17
CA ALA A 13 -7.15 -7.17 1.91
C ALA A 13 -5.73 -7.15 2.52
N ASP A 14 -5.26 -8.29 3.01
CA ASP A 14 -3.89 -8.43 3.54
C ASP A 14 -2.85 -8.28 2.43
N ILE A 15 -1.74 -7.61 2.76
CA ILE A 15 -0.61 -7.38 1.89
C ILE A 15 0.66 -7.81 2.61
N ALA A 16 1.24 -8.93 2.17
CA ALA A 16 2.53 -9.39 2.67
C ALA A 16 3.63 -8.34 2.41
N PRO A 17 4.64 -8.20 3.28
CA PRO A 17 5.67 -7.16 3.16
C PRO A 17 6.59 -7.34 1.95
N ASP A 18 6.69 -8.56 1.44
CA ASP A 18 7.43 -8.96 0.25
C ASP A 18 6.55 -9.09 -1.01
N SER A 19 5.24 -8.80 -0.89
CA SER A 19 4.30 -8.87 -2.01
C SER A 19 4.74 -7.96 -3.16
N ARG A 20 4.68 -8.52 -4.38
CA ARG A 20 4.90 -7.78 -5.63
C ARG A 20 3.65 -7.08 -6.14
N ASP A 21 2.50 -7.35 -5.54
CA ASP A 21 1.17 -6.86 -5.91
C ASP A 21 0.67 -5.76 -4.96
N ALA A 22 1.60 -5.12 -4.27
CA ALA A 22 1.38 -3.91 -3.50
C ALA A 22 1.76 -2.68 -4.32
N PHE A 23 0.91 -1.66 -4.29
CA PHE A 23 1.14 -0.37 -4.92
C PHE A 23 1.11 0.73 -3.87
N ILE A 24 1.84 1.81 -4.11
CA ILE A 24 2.03 2.88 -3.15
C ILE A 24 2.11 4.25 -3.84
N CYS A 25 1.68 5.30 -3.15
CA CYS A 25 1.95 6.69 -3.54
C CYS A 25 3.10 7.31 -2.71
N THR A 26 3.43 8.57 -2.97
CA THR A 26 4.48 9.33 -2.25
C THR A 26 4.24 9.52 -0.74
N PHE A 27 2.99 9.35 -0.28
CA PHE A 27 2.60 9.43 1.13
C PHE A 27 2.42 8.05 1.79
N GLU A 28 2.92 7.02 1.13
CA GLU A 28 2.85 5.64 1.60
C GLU A 28 1.44 5.05 1.74
N CYS A 29 0.43 5.64 1.08
CA CYS A 29 -0.89 5.01 0.96
C CYS A 29 -0.76 3.71 0.17
N THR A 30 -1.18 2.59 0.74
CA THR A 30 -0.92 1.25 0.19
C THR A 30 -2.21 0.59 -0.34
N PHE A 31 -2.14 0.03 -1.55
CA PHE A 31 -3.27 -0.61 -2.23
C PHE A 31 -2.85 -1.93 -2.89
N CYS A 32 -3.77 -2.89 -2.99
CA CYS A 32 -3.53 -4.12 -3.77
C CYS A 32 -3.69 -3.85 -5.27
N ARG A 33 -3.11 -4.73 -6.09
CA ARG A 33 -3.25 -4.71 -7.56
C ARG A 33 -4.71 -4.57 -8.01
N ASP A 34 -5.61 -5.38 -7.45
CA ASP A 34 -7.01 -5.40 -7.89
C ASP A 34 -7.71 -4.04 -7.72
N CYS A 35 -7.47 -3.34 -6.60
CA CYS A 35 -8.00 -2.01 -6.40
C CYS A 35 -7.36 -0.99 -7.35
N VAL A 36 -6.06 -1.10 -7.61
CA VAL A 36 -5.31 -0.18 -8.49
C VAL A 36 -5.79 -0.32 -9.94
N GLU A 37 -5.96 -1.55 -10.42
CA GLU A 37 -6.41 -1.84 -11.79
C GLU A 37 -7.93 -1.66 -11.96
N GLY A 38 -8.71 -1.81 -10.88
CA GLY A 38 -10.15 -1.59 -10.84
C GLY A 38 -10.54 -0.19 -10.39
N GLU A 39 -11.12 -0.08 -9.20
CA GLU A 39 -11.82 1.12 -8.71
C GLU A 39 -10.95 2.40 -8.64
N LEU A 40 -9.63 2.26 -8.49
CA LEU A 40 -8.72 3.40 -8.32
C LEU A 40 -8.11 3.89 -9.64
N GLY A 41 -8.11 3.07 -10.69
CA GLY A 41 -7.58 3.43 -12.01
C GLY A 41 -6.16 3.99 -12.00
N GLY A 42 -5.28 3.44 -11.17
CA GLY A 42 -3.88 3.89 -11.04
C GLY A 42 -3.67 5.18 -10.24
N MET A 43 -4.71 5.79 -9.67
CA MET A 43 -4.61 7.05 -8.92
C MET A 43 -4.97 6.86 -7.44
N CYS A 44 -4.18 7.49 -6.57
CA CYS A 44 -4.40 7.43 -5.13
C CYS A 44 -5.62 8.27 -4.73
N PRO A 45 -6.64 7.69 -4.08
CA PRO A 45 -7.85 8.41 -3.69
C PRO A 45 -7.62 9.42 -2.55
N ASN A 46 -6.51 9.28 -1.81
CA ASN A 46 -6.19 10.15 -0.68
C ASN A 46 -5.43 11.42 -1.11
N CYS A 47 -4.47 11.32 -2.04
CA CYS A 47 -3.60 12.43 -2.45
C CYS A 47 -3.71 12.84 -3.92
N GLY A 48 -4.41 12.07 -4.77
CA GLY A 48 -4.54 12.32 -6.20
C GLY A 48 -3.29 12.03 -7.05
N GLY A 49 -2.21 11.52 -6.43
CA GLY A 49 -0.99 11.15 -7.14
C GLY A 49 -1.05 9.75 -7.78
N GLU A 50 -0.04 9.41 -8.57
CA GLU A 50 0.10 8.07 -9.16
C GLU A 50 0.31 6.98 -8.10
N LEU A 51 -0.18 5.78 -8.42
CA LEU A 51 0.11 4.55 -7.70
C LEU A 51 1.15 3.75 -8.47
N VAL A 52 2.33 3.60 -7.89
CA VAL A 52 3.42 2.81 -8.46
C VAL A 52 3.65 1.55 -7.66
N ARG A 53 4.27 0.54 -8.27
CA ARG A 53 4.58 -0.71 -7.57
C ARG A 53 5.46 -0.44 -6.35
N ARG A 54 5.04 -0.93 -5.19
CA ARG A 54 5.76 -0.79 -3.91
C ARG A 54 7.11 -1.53 -3.99
N PRO A 55 8.24 -0.87 -3.67
CA PRO A 55 9.52 -1.55 -3.54
C PRO A 55 9.48 -2.64 -2.46
N VAL A 56 10.13 -3.78 -2.73
CA VAL A 56 10.23 -4.90 -1.79
C VAL A 56 11.50 -4.76 -0.96
N ARG A 57 11.38 -4.88 0.36
CA ARG A 57 12.52 -4.99 1.28
C ARG A 57 13.08 -6.41 1.21
N SER A 58 14.40 -6.56 1.16
CA SER A 58 15.04 -7.88 1.13
C SER A 58 14.73 -8.68 2.42
N PRO A 59 14.77 -10.03 2.38
CA PRO A 59 14.48 -10.86 3.55
C PRO A 59 15.35 -10.53 4.77
N GLU A 60 16.66 -10.35 4.58
CA GLU A 60 17.58 -9.96 5.66
C GLU A 60 17.21 -8.62 6.28
N MET A 61 16.81 -7.66 5.45
CA MET A 61 16.41 -6.34 5.91
C MET A 61 15.02 -6.36 6.57
N LEU A 62 14.14 -7.31 6.23
CA LEU A 62 12.86 -7.50 6.94
C LEU A 62 13.07 -8.03 8.37
N LEU A 63 14.07 -8.88 8.59
CA LEU A 63 14.44 -9.32 9.94
C LEU A 63 14.95 -8.15 10.80
N LYS A 64 15.77 -7.28 10.20
CA LYS A 64 16.37 -6.14 10.90
C LYS A 64 15.41 -4.95 11.05
N TYR A 65 14.57 -4.74 10.05
CA TYR A 65 13.60 -3.65 9.95
C TYR A 65 12.25 -4.25 9.54
N PRO A 66 11.42 -4.69 10.50
CA PRO A 66 10.16 -5.34 10.21
C PRO A 66 9.16 -4.38 9.56
N ALA A 67 8.15 -4.96 8.91
CA ALA A 67 7.02 -4.21 8.37
C ALA A 67 6.07 -3.74 9.49
N ARG A 68 5.29 -2.71 9.18
CA ARG A 68 4.23 -2.21 10.06
C ARG A 68 3.19 -3.29 10.33
N LYS A 69 2.69 -3.33 11.57
CA LYS A 69 1.65 -4.29 11.99
C LYS A 69 0.25 -3.68 12.01
N GLU A 70 0.16 -2.37 12.21
CA GLU A 70 -1.11 -1.67 12.28
C GLU A 70 -1.68 -1.46 10.88
N ARG A 71 -2.98 -1.70 10.75
CA ARG A 71 -3.76 -1.49 9.54
C ARG A 71 -4.12 -0.01 9.36
N THR A 72 -4.41 0.38 8.12
CA THR A 72 -4.90 1.72 7.79
C THR A 72 -6.07 1.60 6.81
N ALA A 73 -7.07 2.47 6.90
CA ALA A 73 -8.19 2.54 5.97
C ALA A 73 -8.17 3.85 5.17
N VAL A 74 -8.70 3.84 3.94
CA VAL A 74 -8.83 5.04 3.10
C VAL A 74 -9.59 6.12 3.86
N LYS A 75 -9.05 7.34 3.84
CA LYS A 75 -9.79 8.53 4.26
C LYS A 75 -10.68 8.95 3.09
N ARG A 76 -11.82 8.30 2.92
CA ARG A 76 -12.79 8.74 1.91
C ARG A 76 -13.15 10.18 2.28
N LYS A 77 -12.91 11.13 1.38
CA LYS A 77 -13.54 12.45 1.49
C LYS A 77 -15.03 12.20 1.30
N THR A 78 -15.76 12.09 2.40
CA THR A 78 -17.23 12.18 2.37
C THR A 78 -17.53 13.50 1.68
N THR A 79 -18.24 13.41 0.55
CA THR A 79 -18.72 14.58 -0.19
C THR A 79 -19.65 15.39 0.70
#